data_AF-A0A2P8GQT4-F1
#
_entry.id   AF-A0A2P8GQT4-F1
#
_cell.length_a   1.000
_cell.length_b   1.000
_cell.length_c   1.000
_cell.angle_alpha   90.00
_cell.angle_beta   90.00
_cell.angle_gamma   90.00
#
_symmetry.space_group_name_H-M   'P 1'
#
loop_
_entity.id
_entity.type
_entity.pdbx_description
1 polymer ?
#
loop_
_entity_poly.entity_id
_entity_poly.type
_entity_poly.pdbx_seq_one_letter_code
_entity_poly.pdbx_strand_id
1 'polypeptide(L)'
;MFLFKRNLSLNDSELNEIKEYVGKTIEKMLITKEETLNILKQYDMVLICSWEGDYMVTDIFQLSKFTISDRTNIRSQNTPFYTVARSLTYRKETILYLDEHKEKGLMIKNLQAFYYVCDLLKTLDVDVFSAQEYKCVW
;
A
#
# COMPACT_ATOMS: atom_id res chain seq x y z
N MET A 1 -9.29 -5.23 -15.29
CA MET A 1 -10.64 -5.08 -14.70
C MET A 1 -10.94 -6.36 -13.94
N PHE A 2 -10.65 -6.41 -12.64
CA PHE A 2 -10.78 -7.64 -11.84
C PHE A 2 -12.23 -7.82 -11.39
N LEU A 3 -12.94 -8.71 -12.07
CA LEU A 3 -14.33 -9.10 -11.80
C LEU A 3 -14.37 -10.14 -10.66
N PHE A 4 -14.39 -9.70 -9.40
CA PHE A 4 -14.79 -10.57 -8.29
C PHE A 4 -16.30 -10.42 -8.04
N LYS A 5 -17.08 -11.37 -8.60
CA LYS A 5 -18.51 -11.51 -8.35
C LYS A 5 -18.79 -11.90 -6.90
N ARG A 6 -19.54 -11.02 -6.21
CA ARG A 6 -20.71 -11.29 -5.34
C ARG A 6 -20.58 -12.39 -4.27
N ASN A 7 -20.35 -11.96 -3.02
CA ASN A 7 -21.05 -12.36 -1.77
C ASN A 7 -20.18 -12.31 -0.50
N LEU A 8 -18.93 -11.83 -0.60
CA LEU A 8 -18.09 -11.50 0.55
C LEU A 8 -17.49 -10.09 0.37
N SER A 9 -18.28 -9.09 -0.02
CA SER A 9 -17.75 -7.74 -0.16
C SER A 9 -17.36 -7.19 1.22
N LEU A 10 -16.17 -6.58 1.32
CA LEU A 10 -15.81 -5.77 2.47
C LEU A 10 -16.95 -4.79 2.76
N ASN A 11 -17.35 -4.69 4.03
CA ASN A 11 -18.37 -3.73 4.43
C ASN A 11 -17.79 -2.31 4.50
N ASP A 12 -18.65 -1.30 4.60
CA ASP A 12 -18.21 0.11 4.59
C ASP A 12 -17.23 0.45 5.72
N SER A 13 -17.37 -0.18 6.89
CA SER A 13 -16.43 0.01 8.00
C SER A 13 -15.04 -0.55 7.66
N GLU A 14 -14.98 -1.73 7.04
CA GLU A 14 -13.74 -2.37 6.61
C GLU A 14 -13.07 -1.58 5.48
N LEU A 15 -13.86 -1.05 4.54
CA LEU A 15 -13.35 -0.18 3.48
C LEU A 15 -12.76 1.10 4.07
N ASN A 16 -13.45 1.73 5.03
CA ASN A 16 -12.95 2.94 5.68
C ASN A 16 -11.69 2.68 6.51
N GLU A 17 -11.62 1.55 7.22
CA GLU A 17 -10.42 1.14 7.96
C GLU A 17 -9.22 0.99 7.01
N ILE A 18 -9.41 0.34 5.86
CA ILE A 18 -8.35 0.18 4.86
C ILE A 18 -7.94 1.53 4.26
N LYS A 19 -8.90 2.43 3.98
CA LYS A 19 -8.60 3.80 3.52
C LYS A 19 -7.76 4.56 4.53
N GLU A 20 -8.16 4.55 5.80
CA GLU A 20 -7.42 5.21 6.87
C GLU A 20 -6.02 4.61 7.04
N TYR A 21 -5.92 3.29 6.96
CA TYR A 21 -4.65 2.57 7.02
C TYR A 21 -3.68 3.01 5.92
N VAL A 22 -4.14 3.05 4.67
CA VAL A 22 -3.32 3.49 3.53
C VAL A 22 -2.99 4.98 3.66
N GLY A 23 -4.01 5.81 3.87
CA GLY A 23 -3.88 7.27 3.96
C GLY A 23 -2.90 7.70 5.04
N LYS A 24 -3.09 7.25 6.29
CA LYS A 24 -2.19 7.61 7.41
C LYS A 24 -0.76 7.16 7.17
N THR A 25 -0.54 6.04 6.49
CA THR A 25 0.81 5.54 6.20
C THR A 25 1.52 6.45 5.20
N ILE A 26 0.83 6.85 4.13
CA ILE A 26 1.39 7.73 3.09
C ILE A 26 1.55 9.14 3.63
N GLU A 27 0.54 9.71 4.27
CA GLU A 27 0.59 11.05 4.85
C GLU A 27 1.74 11.18 5.86
N LYS A 28 1.92 10.19 6.72
CA LYS A 28 3.04 10.17 7.66
C LYS A 28 4.38 10.15 6.94
N MET A 29 4.54 9.31 5.91
CA MET A 29 5.76 9.26 5.09
C MET A 29 6.03 10.61 4.40
N LEU A 30 5.00 11.28 3.87
CA LEU A 30 5.14 12.59 3.24
C LEU A 30 5.58 13.67 4.24
N ILE A 31 5.08 13.60 5.48
CA ILE A 31 5.43 14.53 6.56
C ILE A 31 6.87 14.29 7.05
N THR A 32 7.22 13.05 7.37
CA THR A 32 8.53 12.72 7.97
C THR A 32 9.64 12.64 6.92
N LYS A 33 9.29 12.35 5.66
CA LYS A 33 10.20 11.98 4.57
C LYS A 33 11.02 10.71 4.85
N GLU A 34 10.61 9.95 5.87
CA GLU A 34 11.24 8.69 6.28
C GLU A 34 10.38 7.51 5.81
N GLU A 35 11.03 6.37 5.58
CA GLU A 35 10.32 5.11 5.33
C GLU A 35 9.32 4.85 6.46
N THR A 36 8.06 4.66 6.09
CA THR A 36 6.98 4.39 7.02
C THR A 36 6.44 3.01 6.78
N LEU A 37 6.55 2.16 7.80
CA LEU A 37 5.97 0.83 7.86
C LEU A 37 4.71 0.86 8.70
N ASN A 38 3.64 0.27 8.17
CA ASN A 38 2.42 0.03 8.92
C ASN A 38 1.92 -1.41 8.71
N ILE A 39 1.20 -1.94 9.69
CA ILE A 39 0.75 -3.33 9.72
C ILE A 39 -0.76 -3.38 9.91
N LEU A 40 -1.46 -4.02 8.97
CA LEU A 40 -2.88 -4.31 9.05
C LEU A 40 -3.09 -5.80 9.32
N LYS A 41 -3.01 -6.17 10.60
CA LYS A 41 -3.01 -7.57 11.06
C LYS A 41 -4.23 -8.37 10.61
N GLN A 42 -5.42 -7.74 10.62
CA GLN A 42 -6.68 -8.42 10.28
C GLN A 42 -6.67 -9.03 8.88
N TYR A 43 -5.94 -8.41 7.95
CA TYR A 43 -5.86 -8.86 6.56
C TYR A 43 -4.49 -9.44 6.19
N ASP A 44 -3.65 -9.74 7.19
CA ASP A 44 -2.31 -10.29 6.99
C ASP A 44 -1.44 -9.42 6.06
N MET A 45 -1.52 -8.08 6.22
CA MET A 45 -0.84 -7.13 5.34
C MET A 45 0.16 -6.25 6.08
N VAL A 46 1.26 -5.94 5.39
CA VAL A 46 2.23 -4.89 5.75
C VAL A 46 2.33 -3.94 4.58
N LEU A 47 2.26 -2.64 4.86
CA LEU A 47 2.45 -1.58 3.89
C LEU A 47 3.73 -0.83 4.25
N ILE A 48 4.64 -0.71 3.30
CA ILE A 48 5.83 0.12 3.46
C ILE A 48 5.76 1.21 2.40
N CYS A 49 5.89 2.45 2.84
CA CYS A 49 5.93 3.60 1.96
C CYS A 49 7.25 4.34 2.16
N SER A 50 7.95 4.64 1.08
CA SER A 50 9.26 5.30 1.10
C SER A 50 9.49 6.18 -0.12
N TRP A 51 10.56 6.96 -0.06
CA TRP A 51 11.06 7.72 -1.21
C TRP A 51 12.21 6.95 -1.88
N GLU A 52 12.08 6.70 -3.19
CA GLU A 52 13.17 6.21 -4.03
C GLU A 52 13.42 7.19 -5.18
N GLY A 53 14.39 8.08 -4.97
CA GLY A 53 14.61 9.21 -5.87
C GLY A 53 13.39 10.12 -5.91
N ASP A 54 12.84 10.35 -7.11
CA ASP A 54 11.65 11.20 -7.32
C ASP A 54 10.32 10.42 -7.27
N TYR A 55 10.37 9.16 -6.85
CA TYR A 55 9.21 8.30 -6.74
C TYR A 55 8.87 8.04 -5.29
N MET A 56 7.60 8.21 -4.97
CA MET A 56 7.01 7.58 -3.81
C MET A 56 6.78 6.12 -4.15
N VAL A 57 7.40 5.22 -3.39
CA VAL A 57 7.28 3.77 -3.58
C VAL A 57 6.49 3.18 -2.43
N THR A 58 5.43 2.47 -2.77
CA THR A 58 4.57 1.78 -1.81
C THR A 58 4.58 0.29 -2.12
N ASP A 59 5.04 -0.49 -1.16
CA ASP A 59 5.12 -1.94 -1.21
C ASP A 59 4.09 -2.58 -0.28
N ILE A 60 3.43 -3.61 -0.78
CA ILE A 60 2.52 -4.46 0.00
C ILE A 60 3.17 -5.82 0.21
N PHE A 61 3.26 -6.26 1.46
CA PHE A 61 3.74 -7.59 1.83
C PHE A 61 2.67 -8.36 2.59
N GLN A 62 2.80 -9.68 2.59
CA GLN A 62 2.02 -10.56 3.45
C GLN A 62 2.69 -10.70 4.82
N LEU A 63 2.01 -10.30 5.90
CA LEU A 63 2.56 -10.25 7.26
C LEU A 63 3.06 -11.63 7.75
N SER A 64 2.32 -12.70 7.49
CA SER A 64 2.68 -14.06 7.88
C SER A 64 3.96 -14.59 7.22
N LYS A 65 4.40 -13.97 6.12
CA LYS A 65 5.66 -14.25 5.43
C LYS A 65 6.70 -13.15 5.65
N PHE A 66 6.34 -12.11 6.40
CA PHE A 66 7.15 -10.94 6.60
C PHE A 66 8.09 -11.15 7.80
N THR A 67 9.39 -11.09 7.53
CA THR A 67 10.42 -11.16 8.56
C THR A 67 10.83 -9.74 8.95
N ILE A 68 10.53 -9.37 10.20
CA ILE A 68 11.05 -8.15 10.81
C ILE A 68 12.46 -8.49 11.32
N SER A 69 13.49 -7.91 10.71
CA SER A 69 14.85 -7.98 11.26
C SER A 69 15.35 -6.58 11.56
N ASP A 70 16.19 -6.44 12.60
CA ASP A 70 16.77 -5.17 13.06
C ASP A 70 17.76 -4.51 12.07
N ARG A 71 17.79 -4.97 10.81
CA ARG A 71 18.74 -4.50 9.80
C ARG A 71 18.01 -3.72 8.72
N THR A 72 18.67 -2.65 8.30
CA THR A 72 18.34 -1.63 7.29
C THR A 72 17.99 -2.14 5.88
N ASN A 73 17.55 -3.39 5.72
CA ASN A 73 17.41 -4.05 4.44
C ASN A 73 16.17 -4.96 4.37
N ILE A 74 15.03 -4.45 4.86
CA ILE A 74 13.73 -5.15 4.90
C ILE A 74 13.35 -5.72 3.53
N ARG A 75 13.56 -4.95 2.45
CA ARG A 75 13.27 -5.34 1.06
C ARG A 75 14.15 -6.48 0.53
N SER A 76 15.34 -6.67 1.08
CA SER A 76 16.22 -7.78 0.66
C SER A 76 15.79 -9.14 1.20
N GLN A 77 15.07 -9.13 2.33
CA GLN A 77 14.62 -10.34 3.02
C GLN A 77 13.14 -10.64 2.77
N ASN A 78 12.39 -9.62 2.34
CA ASN A 78 10.96 -9.72 2.08
C ASN A 78 10.72 -9.29 0.63
N THR A 79 10.11 -10.15 -0.17
CA THR A 79 9.72 -9.79 -1.54
C THR A 79 8.28 -9.30 -1.54
N PRO A 80 8.00 -8.06 -1.99
CA PRO A 80 6.65 -7.53 -2.02
C PRO A 80 5.75 -8.34 -2.96
N PHE A 81 4.46 -8.32 -2.65
CA PHE A 81 3.40 -8.87 -3.52
C PHE A 81 3.03 -7.86 -4.59
N TYR A 82 3.06 -6.59 -4.21
CA TYR A 82 2.72 -5.48 -5.07
C TYR A 82 3.58 -4.28 -4.73
N THR A 83 4.07 -3.61 -5.76
CA THR A 83 4.83 -2.38 -5.65
C THR A 83 4.22 -1.35 -6.58
N VAL A 84 3.96 -0.16 -6.04
CA VAL A 84 3.57 1.04 -6.80
C VAL A 84 4.64 2.08 -6.62
N ALA A 85 5.31 2.47 -7.69
CA ALA A 85 6.17 3.65 -7.69
C ALA A 85 5.45 4.77 -8.44
N ARG A 86 5.10 5.84 -7.72
CA ARG A 86 4.41 7.00 -8.27
C ARG A 86 5.26 8.24 -8.15
N SER A 87 5.42 8.97 -9.24
CA SER A 87 6.01 10.30 -9.15
C SER A 87 4.95 11.31 -8.74
N LEU A 88 5.29 12.21 -7.82
CA LEU A 88 4.46 13.37 -7.52
C LEU A 88 4.60 14.48 -8.57
N THR A 89 5.49 14.32 -9.55
CA THR A 89 5.61 15.24 -10.68
C THR A 89 4.84 14.68 -11.87
N TYR A 90 3.93 15.47 -12.46
CA TYR A 90 3.08 15.10 -13.63
C TYR A 90 3.83 14.62 -14.89
N ARG A 91 5.16 14.56 -14.87
CA ARG A 91 6.02 14.22 -16.02
C ARG A 91 6.45 12.76 -16.07
N LYS A 92 6.18 11.97 -15.04
CA LYS A 92 6.67 10.59 -14.92
C LYS A 92 5.52 9.61 -14.73
N GLU A 93 5.59 8.48 -15.43
CA GLU A 93 4.59 7.42 -15.38
C GLU A 93 4.62 6.68 -14.03
N THR A 94 3.46 6.18 -13.61
CA THR A 94 3.33 5.28 -12.46
C THR A 94 3.82 3.89 -12.84
N ILE A 95 4.78 3.34 -12.09
CA ILE A 95 5.29 1.98 -12.29
C ILE A 95 4.54 1.05 -11.34
N LEU A 96 3.99 -0.03 -11.90
CA LEU A 96 3.22 -1.03 -11.16
C LEU A 96 3.88 -2.39 -11.35
N TYR A 97 4.17 -3.07 -10.24
CA TYR A 97 4.63 -4.44 -10.24
C TYR A 97 3.70 -5.28 -9.37
N LEU A 98 3.22 -6.40 -9.89
CA LEU A 98 2.36 -7.35 -9.20
C LEU A 98 2.91 -8.76 -9.39
N ASP A 99 3.14 -9.47 -8.29
CA ASP A 99 3.55 -10.86 -8.30
C ASP A 99 2.32 -11.78 -8.21
N GLU A 100 1.71 -12.06 -9.37
CA GLU A 100 0.47 -12.86 -9.52
C GLU A 100 0.59 -14.28 -8.93
N HIS A 101 1.80 -14.82 -8.81
CA HIS A 101 2.02 -16.14 -8.24
C HIS A 101 1.80 -16.18 -6.73
N LYS A 102 1.98 -15.06 -6.04
CA LYS A 102 1.83 -14.96 -4.58
C LYS A 102 0.41 -14.71 -4.11
N GLU A 103 -0.47 -14.23 -4.99
CA GLU A 103 -1.90 -14.05 -4.69
C GLU A 103 -2.63 -15.37 -4.39
N LYS A 104 -2.16 -16.48 -4.96
CA LYS A 104 -2.79 -17.82 -4.84
C LYS A 104 -2.82 -18.39 -3.42
N GLY A 105 -2.11 -17.77 -2.47
CA GLY A 105 -2.06 -18.20 -1.07
C GLY A 105 -2.87 -17.35 -0.09
N LEU A 106 -3.55 -16.30 -0.55
CA LEU A 106 -4.33 -15.42 0.33
C LEU A 106 -5.74 -15.97 0.55
N MET A 107 -6.23 -15.87 1.78
CA MET A 107 -7.66 -16.07 2.07
C MET A 107 -8.49 -15.06 1.28
N ILE A 108 -9.71 -15.44 0.87
CA ILE A 108 -10.60 -14.60 0.03
C ILE A 108 -10.73 -13.18 0.59
N LYS A 109 -10.94 -13.05 1.91
CA LYS A 109 -11.08 -11.75 2.58
C LYS A 109 -9.80 -10.89 2.51
N ASN A 110 -8.64 -11.52 2.69
CA ASN A 110 -7.34 -10.83 2.59
C ASN A 110 -7.06 -10.42 1.14
N LEU A 111 -7.42 -11.27 0.18
CA LEU A 111 -7.28 -10.99 -1.24
C LEU A 111 -8.15 -9.78 -1.66
N GLN A 112 -9.36 -9.68 -1.13
CA GLN A 112 -10.23 -8.52 -1.39
C GLN A 112 -9.68 -7.23 -0.81
N ALA A 113 -9.20 -7.27 0.44
CA ALA A 113 -8.55 -6.12 1.05
C ALA A 113 -7.28 -5.73 0.29
N PHE A 114 -6.48 -6.70 -0.14
CA PHE A 114 -5.32 -6.48 -0.99
C PHE A 114 -5.68 -5.77 -2.30
N TYR A 115 -6.70 -6.26 -3.03
CA TYR A 115 -7.15 -5.60 -4.26
C TYR A 115 -7.69 -4.20 -4.01
N TYR A 116 -8.37 -4.00 -2.88
CA TYR A 116 -8.87 -2.68 -2.52
C TYR A 116 -7.72 -1.70 -2.22
N VAL A 117 -6.68 -2.12 -1.50
CA VAL A 117 -5.46 -1.33 -1.31
C VAL A 117 -4.80 -1.03 -2.66
N CYS A 118 -4.70 -2.01 -3.56
CA CYS A 118 -4.14 -1.79 -4.89
C CYS A 118 -4.91 -0.74 -5.68
N ASP A 119 -6.24 -0.73 -5.57
CA ASP A 119 -7.11 0.26 -6.21
C ASP A 119 -6.88 1.66 -5.61
N LEU A 120 -6.86 1.77 -4.28
CA LEU A 120 -6.55 3.02 -3.58
C LEU A 120 -5.18 3.59 -3.99
N LEU A 121 -4.16 2.76 -4.14
CA LEU A 121 -2.83 3.23 -4.56
C LEU A 121 -2.81 3.70 -6.03
N LYS A 122 -3.65 3.13 -6.89
CA LYS A 122 -3.80 3.56 -8.29
C LYS A 122 -4.56 4.87 -8.39
N THR A 123 -5.65 5.03 -7.65
CA THR A 123 -6.51 6.22 -7.69
C THR A 123 -6.05 7.33 -6.76
N LEU A 124 -5.05 7.08 -5.90
CA LEU A 124 -4.50 8.03 -4.95
C LEU A 124 -4.28 9.40 -5.60
N ASP A 125 -4.70 10.45 -4.93
CA ASP A 125 -4.20 11.79 -5.16
C ASP A 125 -3.87 12.43 -3.80
N VAL A 126 -3.04 13.46 -3.80
CA VAL A 126 -2.51 14.05 -2.57
C VAL A 126 -2.77 15.54 -2.59
N ASP A 127 -3.70 15.97 -1.75
CA ASP A 127 -3.93 17.39 -1.48
C ASP A 127 -2.85 17.89 -0.53
N VAL A 128 -2.16 18.96 -0.96
CA VAL A 128 -1.13 19.64 -0.16
C VAL A 128 -1.74 20.92 0.39
N PHE A 129 -2.09 20.93 1.68
CA PHE A 129 -2.61 22.12 2.35
C PHE A 129 -1.48 22.99 2.89
N SER A 130 -0.41 22.37 3.40
CA SER A 130 0.79 23.05 3.87
C SER A 130 2.02 22.13 3.82
N ALA A 131 3.20 22.66 4.13
CA ALA A 131 4.45 21.87 4.13
C ALA A 131 4.43 20.65 5.07
N GLN A 132 3.51 20.61 6.03
CA GLN A 132 3.35 19.53 7.02
C GLN A 132 1.93 18.95 7.04
N GLU A 133 1.08 19.33 6.09
CA GLU A 133 -0.31 18.89 6.04
C GLU A 133 -0.62 18.38 4.64
N TYR A 134 -0.65 17.06 4.54
CA TYR A 134 -0.97 16.30 3.34
C TYR A 134 -2.20 15.48 3.63
N LYS A 135 -3.07 15.33 2.63
CA LYS A 135 -4.24 14.47 2.73
C LYS A 135 -4.34 13.58 1.50
N CYS A 136 -4.46 12.28 1.73
CA CYS A 136 -4.77 11.35 0.66
C CYS A 136 -6.25 11.47 0.29
N VAL A 137 -6.52 11.57 -1.00
CA VAL A 137 -7.85 11.59 -1.60
C VAL A 137 -7.94 10.50 -2.69
N TRP A 138 -9.15 10.00 -2.94
CA TRP A 138 -9.42 8.87 -3.83
C TRP A 138 -10.78 9.01 -4.51
#